data_AF-B7GCR2-F1
#
_entry.id   AF-B7GCR2-F1
#
_cell.length_a   1.000
_cell.length_b   1.000
_cell.length_c   1.000
_cell.angle_alpha   90.00
_cell.angle_beta   90.00
_cell.angle_gamma   90.00
#
_symmetry.space_group_name_H-M   'P 1'
#
loop_
_entity.id
_entity.type
_entity.pdbx_description
1 polymer ?
#
loop_
_entity_poly.entity_id
_entity_poly.type
_entity_poly.pdbx_seq_one_letter_code
_entity_poly.pdbx_strand_id
1 'polypeptide(L)'
;MSFIDKMKKAGKSVVDAGAKTMLKTDIAFLNREIKSRKQAFGIDIYDLMERLETEDSLTVADKESQIRASFDAARKDIAVIQAKKECKSEEVTVLEAETDAANASQAIPPSSGTVVTNQHPSEM
;
A
#
# COMPACT_ATOMS: atom_id res chain seq x y z
N MET A 1 -12.61 32.57 5.28
CA MET A 1 -11.48 31.82 4.66
C MET A 1 -10.88 32.66 3.55
N SER A 2 -9.58 32.93 3.60
CA SER A 2 -8.89 33.75 2.59
C SER A 2 -8.67 32.96 1.29
N PHE A 3 -8.54 33.66 0.15
CA PHE A 3 -8.20 33.07 -1.15
C PHE A 3 -6.85 32.33 -1.11
N ILE A 4 -5.92 32.84 -0.28
CA ILE A 4 -4.61 32.23 -0.02
C ILE A 4 -4.76 30.88 0.72
N ASP A 5 -5.72 30.73 1.63
CA ASP A 5 -5.98 29.47 2.34
C ASP A 5 -6.54 28.41 1.40
N LYS A 6 -7.45 28.81 0.48
CA LYS A 6 -7.99 27.92 -0.55
C LYS A 6 -6.89 27.44 -1.51
N MET A 7 -5.98 28.33 -1.92
CA MET A 7 -4.86 27.99 -2.79
C MET A 7 -3.86 27.04 -2.12
N LYS A 8 -3.47 27.29 -0.86
CA LYS A 8 -2.60 26.38 -0.09
C LYS A 8 -3.24 25.00 0.10
N LYS A 9 -4.55 24.96 0.37
CA LYS A 9 -5.29 23.70 0.56
C LYS A 9 -5.45 22.90 -0.74
N ALA A 10 -5.74 23.58 -1.85
CA ALA A 10 -5.77 22.95 -3.17
C ALA A 10 -4.40 22.39 -3.58
N GLY A 11 -3.31 23.14 -3.30
CA GLY A 11 -1.95 22.67 -3.53
C GLY A 11 -1.62 21.39 -2.77
N LYS A 12 -1.98 21.32 -1.47
CA LYS A 12 -1.77 20.12 -0.64
C LYS A 12 -2.53 18.91 -1.20
N SER A 13 -3.81 19.06 -1.56
CA SER A 13 -4.63 17.97 -2.11
C SER A 13 -4.08 17.40 -3.42
N VAL A 14 -3.51 18.23 -4.30
CA VAL A 14 -2.90 17.78 -5.56
C VAL A 14 -1.60 17.00 -5.30
N VAL A 15 -0.78 17.46 -4.34
CA VAL A 15 0.45 16.76 -3.95
C VAL A 15 0.15 15.39 -3.34
N ASP A 16 -0.84 15.31 -2.44
CA ASP A 16 -1.25 14.06 -1.79
C ASP A 16 -1.82 13.06 -2.81
N ALA A 17 -2.60 13.53 -3.79
CA ALA A 17 -3.10 12.70 -4.89
C ALA A 17 -1.97 12.18 -5.81
N GLY A 18 -0.95 13.01 -6.05
CA GLY A 18 0.25 12.63 -6.80
C GLY A 18 1.04 11.54 -6.08
N ALA A 19 1.33 11.74 -4.78
CA ALA A 19 2.02 10.77 -3.94
C ALA A 19 1.28 9.42 -3.89
N LYS A 20 -0.04 9.46 -3.69
CA LYS A 20 -0.90 8.27 -3.72
C LYS A 20 -0.84 7.51 -5.05
N THR A 21 -0.86 8.23 -6.17
CA THR A 21 -0.77 7.61 -7.51
C THR A 21 0.60 6.97 -7.73
N MET A 22 1.67 7.61 -7.24
CA MET A 22 3.02 7.05 -7.31
C MET A 22 3.13 5.77 -6.49
N LEU A 23 2.64 5.76 -5.24
CA LEU A 23 2.63 4.57 -4.39
C LEU A 23 1.80 3.42 -4.98
N LYS A 24 0.63 3.72 -5.56
CA LYS A 24 -0.20 2.70 -6.25
C LYS A 24 0.52 2.11 -7.47
N THR A 25 1.21 2.95 -8.22
CA THR A 25 2.06 2.51 -9.35
C THR A 25 3.18 1.60 -8.87
N ASP A 26 3.87 1.97 -7.79
CA ASP A 26 4.92 1.15 -7.19
C ASP A 26 4.40 -0.21 -6.70
N ILE A 27 3.23 -0.25 -6.05
CA ILE A 27 2.58 -1.50 -5.65
C ILE A 27 2.28 -2.37 -6.88
N ALA A 28 1.82 -1.78 -7.98
CA ALA A 28 1.57 -2.51 -9.23
C ALA A 28 2.86 -3.10 -9.81
N PHE A 29 3.97 -2.35 -9.79
CA PHE A 29 5.28 -2.85 -10.19
C PHE A 29 5.76 -4.01 -9.30
N LEU A 30 5.66 -3.88 -7.98
CA LEU A 30 6.02 -4.95 -7.05
C LEU A 30 5.18 -6.22 -7.25
N ASN A 31 3.88 -6.09 -7.55
CA ASN A 31 3.03 -7.22 -7.89
C ASN A 31 3.48 -7.92 -9.19
N ARG A 32 3.87 -7.13 -10.21
CA ARG A 32 4.43 -7.68 -11.45
C ARG A 32 5.74 -8.41 -11.17
N GLU A 33 6.60 -7.85 -10.33
CA GLU A 33 7.87 -8.47 -9.95
C GLU A 33 7.66 -9.80 -9.22
N ILE A 34 6.72 -9.89 -8.26
CA ILE A 34 6.36 -11.15 -7.59
C ILE A 34 5.92 -12.20 -8.62
N LYS A 35 5.08 -11.82 -9.58
CA LYS A 35 4.64 -12.74 -10.65
C LYS A 35 5.81 -13.20 -11.50
N SER A 36 6.69 -12.28 -11.90
CA SER A 36 7.88 -12.59 -12.67
C SER A 36 8.81 -13.56 -11.93
N ARG A 37 9.00 -13.38 -10.61
CA ARG A 37 9.82 -14.28 -9.77
C ARG A 37 9.22 -15.67 -9.65
N LYS A 38 7.89 -15.77 -9.48
CA LYS A 38 7.20 -17.08 -9.47
C LYS A 38 7.31 -17.80 -10.81
N GLN A 39 7.22 -17.07 -11.92
CA GLN A 39 7.39 -17.63 -13.27
C GLN A 39 8.83 -18.11 -13.49
N ALA A 40 9.82 -17.28 -13.15
CA ALA A 40 11.23 -17.66 -13.24
C ALA A 40 11.52 -18.92 -12.41
N PHE A 41 11.07 -18.96 -11.15
CA PHE A 41 11.17 -20.16 -10.31
C PHE A 41 10.53 -21.39 -10.97
N GLY A 42 9.37 -21.25 -11.61
CA GLY A 42 8.70 -22.35 -12.30
C GLY A 42 9.49 -22.91 -13.48
N ILE A 43 10.24 -22.05 -14.19
CA ILE A 43 11.16 -22.46 -15.26
C ILE A 43 12.38 -23.15 -14.64
N ASP A 44 13.03 -22.48 -13.68
CA ASP A 44 14.23 -22.98 -13.02
C ASP A 44 14.01 -24.34 -12.34
N ILE A 45 12.83 -24.56 -11.73
CA ILE A 45 12.52 -25.82 -11.07
C ILE A 45 12.26 -26.95 -12.07
N TYR A 46 11.69 -26.63 -13.22
CA TYR A 46 11.49 -27.61 -14.28
C TYR A 46 12.84 -28.07 -14.82
N ASP A 47 13.71 -27.11 -15.18
CA ASP A 47 15.08 -27.39 -15.66
C ASP A 47 15.89 -28.16 -14.60
N LEU A 48 15.72 -27.81 -13.32
CA LEU A 48 16.32 -28.53 -12.21
C LEU A 48 15.83 -29.98 -12.14
N MET A 49 14.52 -30.21 -12.21
CA MET A 49 13.93 -31.54 -12.13
C MET A 49 14.37 -32.41 -13.31
N GLU A 50 14.35 -31.88 -14.54
CA GLU A 50 14.83 -32.58 -15.74
C GLU A 50 16.29 -33.01 -15.58
N ARG A 51 17.16 -32.10 -15.12
CA ARG A 51 18.57 -32.42 -14.85
C ARG A 51 18.71 -33.49 -13.77
N LEU A 52 17.95 -33.39 -12.68
CA LEU A 52 18.00 -34.37 -11.58
C LEU A 52 17.46 -35.74 -12.00
N GLU A 53 16.55 -35.84 -12.96
CA GLU A 53 16.13 -37.13 -13.53
C GLU A 53 17.27 -37.83 -14.28
N THR A 54 18.10 -37.07 -15.01
CA THR A 54 19.25 -37.62 -15.75
C THR A 54 20.47 -37.96 -14.88
N GLU A 55 20.52 -37.45 -13.65
CA GLU A 55 21.66 -37.61 -12.76
C GLU A 55 21.49 -38.83 -11.83
N ASP A 56 22.02 -39.97 -12.26
CA ASP A 56 21.93 -41.25 -11.52
C ASP A 56 22.85 -41.34 -10.28
N SER A 57 23.83 -40.43 -10.16
CA SER A 57 24.79 -40.44 -9.05
C SER A 57 24.26 -39.86 -7.74
N LEU A 58 23.13 -39.14 -7.78
CA LEU A 58 22.53 -38.50 -6.62
C LEU A 58 21.47 -39.40 -5.99
N THR A 59 21.47 -39.48 -4.67
CA THR A 59 20.38 -40.16 -3.95
C THR A 59 19.10 -39.34 -4.04
N VAL A 60 17.95 -39.98 -3.82
CA VAL A 60 16.65 -39.29 -3.74
C VAL A 60 16.69 -38.16 -2.71
N ALA A 61 17.36 -38.36 -1.56
CA ALA A 61 17.51 -37.35 -0.53
C ALA A 61 18.31 -36.12 -1.01
N ASP A 62 19.35 -36.32 -1.82
CA ASP A 62 20.14 -35.23 -2.39
C ASP A 62 19.35 -34.43 -3.43
N LYS A 63 18.57 -35.13 -4.28
CA LYS A 63 17.68 -34.52 -5.27
C LYS A 63 16.60 -33.67 -4.58
N GLU A 64 15.95 -34.22 -3.55
CA GLU A 64 14.98 -33.48 -2.73
C GLU A 64 15.59 -32.25 -2.04
N SER A 65 16.81 -32.39 -1.52
CA SER A 65 17.53 -31.29 -0.87
C SER A 65 17.75 -30.11 -1.84
N GLN A 66 18.15 -30.38 -3.09
CA GLN A 66 18.31 -29.34 -4.11
C GLN A 66 16.99 -28.65 -4.47
N ILE A 67 15.90 -29.42 -4.63
CA ILE A 67 14.57 -28.89 -4.91
C ILE A 67 14.10 -27.97 -3.77
N ARG A 68 14.27 -28.40 -2.51
CA ARG A 68 13.91 -27.59 -1.33
C ARG A 68 14.76 -26.32 -1.24
N ALA A 69 16.06 -26.41 -1.50
CA ALA A 69 16.93 -25.25 -1.50
C ALA A 69 16.49 -24.20 -2.54
N SER A 70 16.14 -24.63 -3.75
CA SER A 70 15.63 -23.75 -4.81
C SER A 70 14.31 -23.09 -4.40
N PHE A 71 13.38 -23.87 -3.81
CA PHE A 71 12.12 -23.34 -3.30
C PHE A 71 12.33 -22.31 -2.17
N ASP A 72 13.20 -22.60 -1.21
CA ASP A 72 13.45 -21.71 -0.08
C ASP A 72 14.09 -20.39 -0.52
N ALA A 73 14.97 -20.43 -1.52
CA ALA A 73 15.55 -19.23 -2.12
C ALA A 73 14.46 -18.37 -2.78
N ALA A 74 13.64 -18.95 -3.65
CA ALA A 74 12.54 -18.25 -4.31
C ALA A 74 11.51 -17.69 -3.30
N ARG A 75 11.21 -18.46 -2.25
CA ARG A 75 10.30 -18.04 -1.17
C ARG A 75 10.85 -16.83 -0.42
N LYS A 76 12.14 -16.81 -0.06
CA LYS A 76 12.78 -15.68 0.61
C LYS A 76 12.73 -14.41 -0.24
N ASP A 77 13.07 -14.54 -1.53
CA ASP A 77 13.02 -13.41 -2.47
C ASP A 77 11.60 -12.82 -2.58
N ILE A 78 10.59 -13.68 -2.73
CA ILE A 78 9.19 -13.26 -2.78
C ILE A 78 8.76 -12.59 -1.47
N ALA A 79 9.18 -13.13 -0.32
CA ALA A 79 8.83 -12.56 0.99
C ALA A 79 9.38 -11.13 1.16
N VAL A 80 10.60 -10.85 0.68
CA VAL A 80 11.17 -9.49 0.70
C VAL A 80 10.33 -8.51 -0.13
N ILE A 81 9.90 -8.93 -1.32
CA ILE A 81 9.10 -8.09 -2.21
C ILE A 81 7.68 -7.90 -1.65
N GLN A 82 7.12 -8.93 -1.01
CA GLN A 82 5.83 -8.85 -0.30
C GLN A 82 5.88 -7.87 0.86
N ALA A 83 6.92 -7.92 1.70
CA ALA A 83 7.10 -6.97 2.79
C ALA A 83 7.18 -5.52 2.28
N LYS A 84 7.93 -5.28 1.19
CA LYS A 84 7.99 -3.96 0.54
C LYS A 84 6.62 -3.49 0.04
N LYS A 85 5.83 -4.40 -0.53
CA LYS A 85 4.46 -4.11 -0.98
C LYS A 85 3.56 -3.74 0.20
N GLU A 86 3.65 -4.48 1.30
CA GLU A 86 2.86 -4.22 2.51
C GLU A 86 3.17 -2.84 3.09
N CYS A 87 4.44 -2.48 3.25
CA CYS A 87 4.81 -1.13 3.71
C CYS A 87 4.23 -0.01 2.83
N LYS A 88 4.30 -0.16 1.49
CA LYS A 88 3.72 0.84 0.57
C LYS A 88 2.19 0.85 0.62
N SER A 89 1.56 -0.29 0.84
CA SER A 89 0.11 -0.40 0.99
C SER A 89 -0.40 0.27 2.27
N GLU A 90 0.35 0.12 3.36
CA GLU A 90 0.08 0.82 4.62
C GLU A 90 0.19 2.33 4.44
N GLU A 91 1.23 2.81 3.74
CA GLU A 91 1.41 4.23 3.45
C GLU A 91 0.24 4.82 2.63
N VAL A 92 -0.26 4.09 1.62
CA VAL A 92 -1.48 4.48 0.90
C VAL A 92 -2.69 4.56 1.83
N THR A 93 -2.82 3.62 2.76
CA THR A 93 -3.94 3.57 3.71
C THR A 93 -3.91 4.75 4.68
N VAL A 94 -2.72 5.13 5.16
CA VAL A 94 -2.53 6.32 6.01
C VAL A 94 -2.90 7.59 5.25
N LEU A 95 -2.40 7.77 4.02
CA LEU A 95 -2.73 8.93 3.19
C LEU A 95 -4.23 9.01 2.87
N GLU A 96 -4.90 7.87 2.66
CA GLU A 96 -6.35 7.80 2.49
C GLU A 96 -7.09 8.26 3.75
N ALA A 97 -6.72 7.76 4.92
CA ALA A 97 -7.32 8.16 6.20
C ALA A 97 -7.10 9.65 6.53
N GLU A 98 -5.92 10.21 6.24
CA GLU A 98 -5.63 11.63 6.43
C GLU A 98 -6.48 12.53 5.51
N THR A 99 -6.67 12.10 4.25
CA THR A 99 -7.50 12.81 3.28
C THR A 99 -8.97 12.80 3.71
N ASP A 100 -9.47 11.66 4.19
CA ASP A 100 -10.85 11.53 4.65
C ASP A 100 -11.11 12.32 5.94
N ALA A 101 -10.16 12.33 6.88
CA ALA A 101 -10.24 13.14 8.10
C ALA A 101 -10.21 14.66 7.79
N ALA A 102 -9.41 15.09 6.81
CA ALA A 102 -9.36 16.47 6.36
C ALA A 102 -10.66 16.94 5.66
N ASN A 103 -11.41 16.00 5.07
CA ASN A 103 -12.72 16.26 4.48
C ASN A 103 -13.85 16.24 5.52
N ALA A 104 -13.82 15.31 6.48
CA ALA A 104 -14.83 15.20 7.54
C ALA A 104 -14.85 16.41 8.49
N SER A 105 -13.69 17.00 8.79
CA SER A 105 -13.55 18.20 9.61
C SER A 105 -14.11 19.48 8.96
N GLN A 106 -14.54 19.44 7.69
CA GLN A 106 -15.25 20.55 7.03
C GLN A 106 -16.77 20.45 7.08
N ALA A 107 -17.33 19.34 7.59
CA ALA A 107 -18.76 19.10 7.66
C ALA A 107 -19.39 19.55 9.00
N ILE A 108 -18.74 20.44 9.76
CA ILE A 108 -19.34 21.04 10.96
C ILE A 108 -20.20 22.23 10.48
N PRO A 109 -21.55 22.17 10.60
CA PRO A 109 -22.40 23.31 10.28
C PRO A 109 -22.05 24.48 11.21
N PRO A 110 -22.12 25.74 10.75
CA PRO A 110 -21.85 26.87 11.63
C PRO A 110 -22.80 26.80 12.83
N SER A 111 -22.23 26.89 14.04
CA SER A 111 -22.99 27.04 15.27
C SER A 111 -23.90 28.27 15.11
N SER A 112 -25.21 28.04 14.96
CA SER A 112 -26.25 29.06 14.98
C SER A 112 -26.35 29.65 16.40
N GLY A 113 -25.34 30.38 16.81
CA GLY A 113 -25.30 31.11 18.07
C GLY A 113 -25.80 32.52 17.87
N THR A 114 -27.12 32.74 17.96
CA THR A 114 -27.70 34.01 18.44
C THR A 114 -29.13 33.77 18.93
N VAL A 115 -29.30 33.45 20.21
CA VAL A 115 -30.59 33.61 20.90
C VAL A 115 -30.52 34.96 21.62
N VAL A 116 -31.14 35.97 21.02
CA VAL A 116 -31.32 37.29 21.62
C VAL A 116 -32.25 37.13 22.83
N THR A 117 -31.70 37.17 24.03
CA THR A 117 -32.49 37.30 25.26
C THR A 117 -32.93 38.76 25.38
N ASN A 118 -34.09 39.08 24.80
CA ASN A 118 -34.62 40.43 24.88
C ASN A 118 -35.24 40.68 26.27
N GLN A 119 -34.97 41.89 26.75
CA GLN A 119 -35.12 42.36 28.11
C GLN A 119 -36.58 42.52 28.56
N HIS A 120 -36.72 42.36 29.87
CA HIS A 120 -37.68 42.97 30.79
C HIS A 120 -38.36 44.27 30.27
N PRO A 121 -39.62 44.49 30.66
CA PRO A 121 -40.04 45.80 31.14
C PRO A 121 -40.48 45.72 32.60
N SER A 122 -39.92 46.61 33.40
CA SER A 122 -40.37 46.99 34.74
C SER A 122 -41.49 48.03 34.59
N GLU A 123 -42.46 47.96 35.52
CA GLU A 123 -43.21 49.07 36.13
C GLU A 123 -43.85 50.16 35.22
N MET A 124 -45.18 50.16 35.12
CA MET A 124 -46.13 51.06 35.83
C MET A 124 -47.54 50.95 35.21
#